data_AF-A0AAN9UFZ0-F1
#
_entry.id   AF-A0AAN9UFZ0-F1
#
_cell.length_a   1.000
_cell.length_b   1.000
_cell.length_c   1.000
_cell.angle_alpha   90.00
_cell.angle_beta   90.00
_cell.angle_gamma   90.00
#
_symmetry.space_group_name_H-M   'P 1'
#
loop_
_entity.id
_entity.type
_entity.pdbx_description
1 polymer ?
#
loop_
_entity_poly.entity_id
_entity_poly.type
_entity_poly.pdbx_seq_one_letter_code
_entity_poly.pdbx_strand_id
1 'polypeptide(L)'
;MQELWTNWPQRELDGLAKTYVLVQWSFWSQQVLVMNLEARRKDYWQILTHHVVTIMLIAASYAYHHTRVGNVILVLMDAIELLFPLAKCLKYLGFSTACDVVFGLFMVTWFASRHVFYLMICWSIHYDAPGLLTSACYRGTADDLQGPFPTSYKWSDLLAPFRDPAGTVCSNDTILTGFLVYLLALQVIMVMWFALIIRVAIKVLKGSGAEDVRSDSEMEEEVAEYARPEPIEQEVGVEGIDLKQWERRTGAKRATSSTGITLPGHSDRKELLNRIGCEKQID
;
A
#
# COMPACT_ATOMS: atom_id res chain seq x y z
N MET A 1 -5.75 25.90 5.73
CA MET A 1 -5.45 24.62 6.41
C MET A 1 -5.18 24.82 7.91
N GLN A 2 -5.31 26.05 8.41
CA GLN A 2 -5.05 26.46 9.80
C GLN A 2 -5.85 25.70 10.85
N GLU A 3 -7.11 25.34 10.56
CA GLU A 3 -7.97 24.58 11.49
C GLU A 3 -7.42 23.20 11.89
N LEU A 4 -6.50 22.65 11.10
CA LEU A 4 -5.83 21.39 11.45
C LEU A 4 -4.96 21.52 12.72
N TRP A 5 -4.58 22.74 13.07
CA TRP A 5 -3.63 23.07 14.12
C TRP A 5 -4.27 23.71 15.36
N THR A 6 -5.56 24.04 15.30
CA THR A 6 -6.26 24.70 16.41
C THR A 6 -6.46 23.77 17.60
N ASN A 7 -6.34 24.32 18.81
CA ASN A 7 -6.59 23.60 20.08
C ASN A 7 -5.70 22.36 20.30
N TRP A 8 -4.49 22.36 19.75
CA TRP A 8 -3.48 21.36 20.08
C TRP A 8 -2.92 21.62 21.51
N PRO A 9 -2.65 20.60 22.34
CA PRO A 9 -2.82 19.17 22.09
C PRO A 9 -4.22 18.64 22.48
N GLN A 10 -4.82 17.85 21.59
CA GLN A 10 -6.07 17.12 21.87
C GLN A 10 -5.74 15.73 22.40
N ARG A 11 -5.82 15.56 23.72
CA ARG A 11 -5.45 14.32 24.41
C ARG A 11 -6.43 13.19 24.15
N GLU A 12 -7.72 13.50 24.13
CA GLU A 12 -8.77 12.52 23.87
C GLU A 12 -9.25 12.60 22.42
N LEU A 13 -9.57 11.43 21.88
CA LEU A 13 -10.17 11.25 20.57
C LEU A 13 -11.55 10.63 20.75
N ASP A 14 -12.49 11.03 19.91
CA ASP A 14 -13.76 10.32 19.81
C ASP A 14 -13.53 8.82 19.48
N GLY A 15 -14.41 7.95 19.99
CA GLY A 15 -14.24 6.50 19.90
C GLY A 15 -14.16 5.99 18.45
N LEU A 16 -14.90 6.62 17.53
CA LEU A 16 -14.85 6.28 16.12
C LEU A 16 -13.53 6.72 15.47
N ALA A 17 -13.09 7.94 15.76
CA ALA A 17 -11.82 8.48 15.25
C ALA A 17 -10.63 7.66 15.76
N LYS A 18 -10.64 7.28 17.04
CA LYS A 18 -9.63 6.43 17.65
C LYS A 18 -9.61 5.04 17.01
N THR A 19 -10.78 4.42 16.83
CA THR A 19 -10.90 3.13 16.16
C THR A 19 -10.36 3.19 14.74
N TYR A 20 -10.71 4.22 13.96
CA TYR A 20 -10.22 4.41 12.59
C TYR A 20 -8.68 4.47 12.55
N VAL A 21 -8.06 5.31 13.38
CA VAL A 21 -6.58 5.44 13.41
C VAL A 21 -5.90 4.14 13.81
N LEU A 22 -6.41 3.44 14.83
CA LEU A 22 -5.82 2.19 15.31
C LEU A 22 -5.97 1.05 14.30
N VAL A 23 -7.11 0.94 13.63
CA VAL A 23 -7.33 -0.03 12.56
C VAL A 23 -6.40 0.26 11.39
N GLN A 24 -6.26 1.53 11.00
CA GLN A 24 -5.33 1.93 9.95
C GLN A 24 -3.90 1.54 10.29
N TRP A 25 -3.45 1.85 11.50
CA TRP A 25 -2.13 1.44 11.95
C TRP A 25 -1.95 -0.08 11.93
N SER A 26 -2.95 -0.83 12.42
CA SER A 26 -2.93 -2.30 12.38
C SER A 26 -2.85 -2.84 10.95
N PHE A 27 -3.63 -2.29 10.02
CA PHE A 27 -3.63 -2.67 8.61
C PHE A 27 -2.25 -2.45 7.99
N TRP A 28 -1.68 -1.25 8.14
CA TRP A 28 -0.35 -0.93 7.60
C TRP A 28 0.75 -1.80 8.21
N SER A 29 0.63 -2.18 9.48
CA SER A 29 1.56 -3.10 10.14
C SER A 29 1.41 -4.54 9.62
N GLN A 30 0.18 -5.00 9.40
CA GLN A 30 -0.09 -6.31 8.81
C GLN A 30 0.44 -6.41 7.37
N GLN A 31 0.36 -5.34 6.58
CA GLN A 31 0.91 -5.33 5.21
C GLN A 31 2.41 -5.64 5.16
N VAL A 32 3.17 -5.24 6.20
CA VAL A 32 4.59 -5.62 6.31
C VAL A 32 4.76 -7.14 6.44
N LEU A 33 3.85 -7.84 7.13
CA LEU A 33 3.89 -9.30 7.19
C LEU A 33 3.51 -9.92 5.85
N VAL A 34 2.44 -9.43 5.22
CA VAL A 34 1.95 -9.94 3.93
C VAL A 34 3.02 -9.83 2.85
N MET A 35 3.71 -8.69 2.76
CA MET A 35 4.76 -8.50 1.75
C MET A 35 5.97 -9.42 1.92
N ASN A 36 6.19 -9.98 3.11
CA ASN A 36 7.25 -10.98 3.35
C ASN A 36 6.77 -12.41 3.05
N LEU A 37 5.46 -12.63 2.95
CA LEU A 37 4.86 -13.90 2.55
C LEU A 37 4.70 -14.01 1.03
N GLU A 38 4.45 -12.88 0.35
CA GLU A 38 4.34 -12.82 -1.10
C GLU A 38 5.70 -12.98 -1.80
N ALA A 39 5.67 -13.46 -3.06
CA ALA A 39 6.87 -13.57 -3.88
C ALA A 39 7.50 -12.17 -4.10
N ARG A 40 8.81 -12.08 -3.83
CA ARG A 40 9.52 -10.79 -3.85
C ARG A 40 9.58 -10.19 -5.25
N ARG A 41 8.95 -9.04 -5.43
CA ARG A 41 9.00 -8.22 -6.67
C ARG A 41 10.24 -7.30 -6.70
N LYS A 42 10.54 -6.72 -7.87
CA LYS A 42 11.69 -5.82 -8.08
C LYS A 42 11.60 -4.53 -7.24
N ASP A 43 10.39 -4.09 -6.90
CA ASP A 43 10.10 -2.90 -6.09
C ASP A 43 10.05 -3.16 -4.57
N TYR A 44 10.47 -4.35 -4.11
CA TYR A 44 10.39 -4.77 -2.70
C TYR A 44 10.95 -3.77 -1.69
N TRP A 45 12.14 -3.24 -1.95
CA TRP A 45 12.77 -2.30 -1.00
C TRP A 45 12.04 -0.96 -0.97
N GLN A 46 11.49 -0.51 -2.11
CA GLN A 46 10.75 0.74 -2.18
C GLN A 46 9.43 0.63 -1.40
N ILE A 47 8.70 -0.47 -1.56
CA ILE A 47 7.46 -0.70 -0.83
C ILE A 47 7.72 -0.93 0.67
N LEU A 48 8.80 -1.64 1.04
CA LEU A 48 9.20 -1.79 2.45
C LEU A 48 9.53 -0.45 3.10
N THR A 49 10.36 0.37 2.46
CA THR A 49 10.71 1.70 2.96
C THR A 49 9.47 2.57 3.11
N HIS A 50 8.56 2.53 2.14
CA HIS A 50 7.26 3.21 2.24
C HIS A 50 6.48 2.75 3.48
N HIS A 51 6.32 1.44 3.70
CA HIS A 51 5.60 0.93 4.87
C HIS A 51 6.23 1.36 6.18
N VAL A 52 7.56 1.28 6.31
CA VAL A 52 8.28 1.72 7.51
C VAL A 52 8.04 3.21 7.78
N VAL A 53 8.18 4.06 6.76
CA VAL A 53 7.97 5.51 6.89
C VAL A 53 6.51 5.84 7.22
N THR A 54 5.56 5.19 6.56
CA THR A 54 4.11 5.38 6.82
C THR A 54 3.74 4.96 8.24
N ILE A 55 4.20 3.80 8.72
CA ILE A 55 3.95 3.34 10.10
C ILE A 55 4.53 4.34 11.11
N MET A 56 5.76 4.82 10.88
CA MET A 56 6.38 5.81 11.76
C MET A 56 5.63 7.14 11.77
N LEU A 57 5.11 7.60 10.63
CA LEU A 57 4.29 8.81 10.53
C LEU A 57 2.94 8.65 11.25
N ILE A 58 2.27 7.50 11.09
CA ILE A 58 1.02 7.22 11.80
C ILE A 58 1.27 7.21 13.31
N ALA A 59 2.29 6.47 13.76
CA ALA A 59 2.66 6.38 15.16
C ALA A 59 3.03 7.75 15.75
N ALA A 60 3.82 8.56 15.03
CA ALA A 60 4.18 9.91 15.46
C ALA A 60 2.98 10.85 15.51
N SER A 61 2.11 10.82 14.49
CA SER A 61 0.90 11.66 14.48
C SER A 61 -0.04 11.35 15.64
N TYR A 62 -0.12 10.08 16.05
CA TYR A 62 -0.89 9.63 17.20
C TYR A 62 -0.23 10.01 18.52
N ALA A 63 1.06 9.70 18.71
CA ALA A 63 1.79 9.95 19.96
C ALA A 63 1.97 11.44 20.28
N TYR A 64 2.19 12.29 19.26
CA TYR A 64 2.30 13.74 19.42
C TYR A 64 0.95 14.47 19.36
N HIS A 65 -0.17 13.74 19.29
CA HIS A 65 -1.52 14.30 19.17
C HIS A 65 -1.72 15.24 17.97
N HIS A 66 -0.98 15.03 16.87
CA HIS A 66 -1.20 15.67 15.56
C HIS A 66 -2.23 14.90 14.73
N THR A 67 -3.27 14.41 15.40
CA THR A 67 -4.23 13.42 14.90
C THR A 67 -5.12 13.97 13.79
N ARG A 68 -5.49 15.25 13.82
CA ARG A 68 -6.27 15.91 12.76
C ARG A 68 -5.54 15.86 11.41
N VAL A 69 -4.27 16.26 11.41
CA VAL A 69 -3.42 16.22 10.21
C VAL A 69 -3.18 14.78 9.78
N GLY A 70 -2.85 13.89 10.71
CA GLY A 70 -2.70 12.46 10.45
C GLY A 70 -3.93 11.83 9.80
N ASN A 71 -5.13 12.13 10.31
CA ASN A 71 -6.40 11.65 9.76
C ASN A 71 -6.66 12.13 8.33
N VAL A 72 -6.42 13.41 8.05
CA VAL A 72 -6.59 13.93 6.68
C VAL A 72 -5.60 13.24 5.73
N ILE A 73 -4.36 13.02 6.16
CA ILE A 73 -3.38 12.26 5.36
C ILE A 73 -3.87 10.84 5.11
N LEU A 74 -4.34 10.11 6.13
CA LEU A 74 -4.87 8.75 5.98
C LEU A 74 -6.03 8.70 4.99
N VAL A 75 -7.02 9.60 5.10
CA VAL A 75 -8.16 9.66 4.18
C VAL A 75 -7.73 9.94 2.74
N LEU A 76 -6.78 10.88 2.54
CA LEU A 76 -6.22 11.11 1.22
C LEU A 76 -5.54 9.84 0.71
N MET A 77 -4.84 9.11 1.58
CA MET A 77 -4.14 7.87 1.21
C MET A 77 -5.09 6.77 0.73
N ASP A 78 -6.17 6.52 1.47
CA ASP A 78 -7.13 5.44 1.20
C ASP A 78 -7.91 5.61 -0.11
N ALA A 79 -8.15 6.85 -0.55
CA ALA A 79 -9.02 7.13 -1.70
C ALA A 79 -8.61 6.37 -2.98
N ILE A 80 -7.31 6.20 -3.20
CA ILE A 80 -6.78 5.50 -4.39
C ILE A 80 -6.69 3.99 -4.18
N GLU A 81 -6.64 3.51 -2.94
CA GLU A 81 -6.60 2.09 -2.61
C GLU A 81 -7.93 1.40 -2.91
N LEU A 82 -9.03 2.16 -3.02
CA LEU A 82 -10.30 1.64 -3.50
C LEU A 82 -10.34 1.52 -5.03
N LEU A 83 -9.87 2.55 -5.73
CA LEU A 83 -10.00 2.66 -7.20
C LEU A 83 -9.10 1.68 -7.94
N PHE A 84 -7.87 1.48 -7.48
CA PHE A 84 -6.90 0.63 -8.18
C PHE A 84 -7.28 -0.87 -8.19
N PRO A 85 -7.64 -1.51 -7.06
CA PRO A 85 -8.14 -2.88 -7.08
C PRO A 85 -9.48 -3.01 -7.82
N LEU A 86 -10.35 -2.00 -7.73
CA LEU A 86 -11.61 -2.00 -8.48
C LEU A 86 -11.37 -2.08 -10.00
N ALA A 87 -10.42 -1.31 -10.54
CA ALA A 87 -10.05 -1.39 -11.96
C ALA A 87 -9.56 -2.81 -12.33
N LYS A 88 -8.73 -3.43 -11.48
CA LYS A 88 -8.25 -4.80 -11.69
C LYS A 88 -9.39 -5.83 -11.67
N CYS A 89 -10.30 -5.73 -10.71
CA CYS A 89 -11.46 -6.63 -10.64
C CYS A 89 -12.34 -6.51 -11.90
N LEU A 90 -12.59 -5.28 -12.38
CA LEU A 90 -13.34 -5.06 -13.62
C LEU A 90 -12.64 -5.66 -14.83
N LYS A 91 -11.31 -5.56 -14.90
CA LYS A 91 -10.51 -6.20 -15.94
C LYS A 91 -10.64 -7.72 -15.91
N TYR A 92 -10.56 -8.35 -14.73
CA TYR A 92 -10.73 -9.80 -14.56
C TYR A 92 -12.14 -10.30 -14.91
N LEU A 93 -13.15 -9.45 -14.73
CA LEU A 93 -14.53 -9.75 -15.14
C LEU A 93 -14.78 -9.52 -16.65
N GLY A 94 -13.77 -9.07 -17.41
CA GLY A 94 -13.90 -8.79 -18.84
C GLY A 94 -14.57 -7.45 -19.18
N PHE A 95 -14.86 -6.60 -18.19
CA PHE A 95 -15.48 -5.28 -18.40
C PHE A 95 -14.43 -4.22 -18.78
N SER A 96 -13.89 -4.31 -20.00
CA SER A 96 -12.80 -3.45 -20.50
C SER A 96 -13.13 -1.94 -20.46
N THR A 97 -14.28 -1.52 -20.98
CA THR A 97 -14.65 -0.08 -20.97
C THR A 97 -14.79 0.48 -19.55
N ALA A 98 -15.39 -0.30 -18.63
CA ALA A 98 -15.52 0.12 -17.24
C ALA A 98 -14.16 0.18 -16.54
N CYS A 99 -13.27 -0.78 -16.82
CA CYS A 99 -11.89 -0.76 -16.37
C CYS A 99 -11.16 0.51 -16.82
N ASP A 100 -11.27 0.89 -18.10
CA ASP A 100 -10.60 2.08 -18.64
C ASP A 100 -11.12 3.37 -18.00
N VAL A 101 -12.44 3.48 -17.78
CA VAL A 101 -13.05 4.61 -17.07
C VAL A 101 -12.55 4.69 -15.63
N VAL A 102 -12.53 3.57 -14.89
CA VAL A 102 -12.04 3.54 -13.50
C VAL A 102 -10.53 3.81 -13.45
N PHE A 103 -9.75 3.36 -14.43
CA PHE A 103 -8.33 3.69 -14.56
C PHE A 103 -8.10 5.19 -14.78
N GLY A 104 -8.89 5.83 -15.65
CA GLY A 104 -8.88 7.28 -15.82
C GLY A 104 -9.23 8.03 -14.52
N LEU A 105 -10.28 7.58 -13.81
CA LEU A 105 -10.65 8.14 -12.51
C LEU A 105 -9.55 7.95 -11.46
N PHE A 106 -8.89 6.79 -11.44
CA PHE A 106 -7.74 6.51 -10.61
C PHE A 106 -6.60 7.51 -10.86
N MET A 107 -6.27 7.81 -12.12
CA MET A 107 -5.21 8.78 -12.46
C MET A 107 -5.51 10.19 -11.94
N VAL A 108 -6.74 10.68 -12.17
CA VAL A 108 -7.16 12.02 -11.71
C VAL A 108 -7.15 12.09 -10.18
N THR A 109 -7.70 11.07 -9.53
CA THR A 109 -7.76 11.00 -8.06
C THR A 109 -6.36 10.89 -7.45
N TRP A 110 -5.46 10.11 -8.05
CA TRP A 110 -4.05 10.02 -7.66
C TRP A 110 -3.38 11.39 -7.72
N PHE A 111 -3.46 12.09 -8.86
CA PHE A 111 -2.84 13.39 -9.00
C PHE A 111 -3.37 14.42 -7.99
N ALA A 112 -4.70 14.53 -7.86
CA ALA A 112 -5.33 15.46 -6.92
C ALA A 112 -4.94 15.16 -5.47
N SER A 113 -5.07 13.90 -5.03
CA SER A 113 -4.77 13.51 -3.64
C SER A 113 -3.28 13.64 -3.31
N ARG A 114 -2.38 13.20 -4.19
CA ARG A 114 -0.93 13.06 -3.92
C ARG A 114 -0.08 14.25 -4.30
N HIS A 115 -0.48 15.03 -5.30
CA HIS A 115 0.34 16.14 -5.79
C HIS A 115 -0.31 17.51 -5.55
N VAL A 116 -1.60 17.57 -5.26
CA VAL A 116 -2.27 18.82 -4.86
C VAL A 116 -2.50 18.84 -3.36
N PHE A 117 -3.44 18.03 -2.85
CA PHE A 117 -3.84 18.10 -1.44
C PHE A 117 -2.72 17.69 -0.48
N TYR A 118 -1.95 16.65 -0.80
CA TYR A 118 -0.81 16.25 0.03
C TYR A 118 0.25 17.35 0.13
N LEU A 119 0.60 18.02 -0.97
CA LEU A 119 1.54 19.15 -0.94
C LEU A 119 0.96 20.37 -0.20
N MET A 120 -0.35 20.60 -0.27
CA MET A 120 -1.01 21.61 0.56
C MET A 120 -0.87 21.29 2.07
N ILE A 121 -0.90 20.01 2.47
CA ILE A 121 -0.62 19.59 3.85
C ILE A 121 0.84 19.89 4.22
N CYS A 122 1.80 19.50 3.38
CA CYS A 122 3.21 19.81 3.61
C CYS A 122 3.45 21.32 3.76
N TRP A 123 2.81 22.14 2.92
CA TRP A 123 2.87 23.59 3.03
C TRP A 123 2.27 24.10 4.34
N SER A 124 1.11 23.56 4.75
CA SER A 124 0.47 23.88 6.04
C SER A 124 1.38 23.57 7.23
N ILE A 125 2.10 22.44 7.20
CA ILE A 125 3.07 22.07 8.25
C ILE A 125 4.24 23.05 8.29
N HIS A 126 4.72 23.50 7.12
CA HIS A 126 5.85 24.42 7.06
C HIS A 126 5.50 25.86 7.44
N TYR A 127 4.32 26.34 7.03
CA TYR A 127 3.92 27.75 7.15
C TYR A 127 2.91 28.01 8.28
N ASP A 128 1.81 27.25 8.33
CA ASP A 128 0.74 27.49 9.31
C ASP A 128 1.14 26.95 10.70
N ALA A 129 1.77 25.78 10.78
CA ALA A 129 2.03 25.10 12.05
C ALA A 129 2.96 25.88 13.01
N PRO A 130 4.12 26.44 12.59
CA PRO A 130 5.00 27.16 13.51
C PRO A 130 4.39 28.47 14.03
N GLY A 131 3.46 29.08 13.27
CA GLY A 131 2.76 30.29 13.69
C GLY A 131 1.59 30.02 14.66
N LEU A 132 0.98 28.83 14.60
CA LEU A 132 -0.20 28.46 15.38
C LEU A 132 0.12 27.58 16.59
N LEU A 133 1.14 26.73 16.51
CA LEU A 133 1.61 25.91 17.62
C LEU A 133 2.68 26.68 18.37
N THR A 134 2.34 27.19 19.56
CA THR A 134 3.34 27.73 20.48
C THR A 134 4.33 26.63 20.84
N SER A 135 5.63 26.89 20.66
CA SER A 135 6.70 25.98 21.05
C SER A 135 6.71 25.78 22.57
N ALA A 136 5.98 24.75 23.03
CA ALA A 136 5.70 24.50 24.43
C ALA A 136 5.42 23.01 24.67
N CYS A 137 5.54 22.61 25.92
CA CYS A 137 5.19 21.27 26.39
C CYS A 137 3.96 21.30 27.30
N TYR A 138 3.15 20.25 27.23
CA TYR A 138 1.99 20.01 28.07
C TYR A 138 2.06 18.63 28.70
N ARG A 139 1.50 18.45 29.90
CA ARG A 139 1.51 17.18 30.65
C ARG A 139 0.12 16.89 31.22
N GLY A 140 -0.25 15.62 31.30
CA GLY A 140 -1.53 15.19 31.88
C GLY A 140 -2.56 14.73 30.84
N THR A 141 -3.72 14.30 31.35
CA THR A 141 -4.88 13.84 30.56
C THR A 141 -5.66 15.04 30.00
N ALA A 142 -6.74 14.82 29.25
CA ALA A 142 -7.59 15.93 28.78
C ALA A 142 -8.22 16.73 29.92
N ASP A 143 -8.57 16.08 31.03
CA ASP A 143 -9.26 16.72 32.15
C ASP A 143 -8.31 17.50 33.08
N ASP A 144 -7.02 17.15 33.10
CA ASP A 144 -5.98 17.79 33.93
C ASP A 144 -4.74 18.12 33.09
N LEU A 145 -4.94 18.97 32.06
CA LEU A 145 -3.85 19.39 31.18
C LEU A 145 -3.06 20.54 31.80
N GLN A 146 -1.81 20.27 32.17
CA GLN A 146 -0.89 21.24 32.75
C GLN A 146 0.08 21.76 31.69
N GLY A 147 0.36 23.07 31.71
CA GLY A 147 1.28 23.74 30.79
C GLY A 147 0.85 25.19 30.54
N PRO A 148 1.59 25.93 29.69
CA PRO A 148 2.77 25.51 28.95
C PRO A 148 4.04 25.42 29.81
N PHE A 149 4.83 24.37 29.59
CA PHE A 149 6.19 24.21 30.13
C PHE A 149 7.24 24.50 29.05
N PRO A 150 8.46 24.93 29.43
CA PRO A 150 9.52 25.16 28.46
C PRO A 150 9.93 23.87 27.75
N THR A 151 10.26 23.98 26.47
CA THR A 151 10.71 22.85 25.66
C THR A 151 12.09 22.37 26.11
N SER A 152 12.26 21.04 26.20
CA SER A 152 13.58 20.43 26.39
C SER A 152 14.02 19.71 25.11
N TYR A 153 15.33 19.74 24.83
CA TYR A 153 15.93 19.13 23.64
C TYR A 153 16.54 17.75 23.92
N LYS A 154 16.12 17.08 25.00
CA LYS A 154 16.65 15.76 25.35
C LYS A 154 16.01 14.69 24.47
N TRP A 155 16.83 13.74 23.99
CA TRP A 155 16.37 12.59 23.20
C TRP A 155 15.38 11.69 23.96
N SER A 156 15.46 11.63 25.29
CA SER A 156 14.49 10.92 26.13
C SER A 156 13.07 11.47 25.99
N ASP A 157 12.95 12.77 25.77
CA ASP A 157 11.68 13.48 25.76
C ASP A 157 10.98 13.32 24.41
N LEU A 158 11.75 13.02 23.35
CA LEU A 158 11.23 12.67 22.03
C LEU A 158 10.56 11.27 22.00
N LEU A 159 11.01 10.36 22.86
CA LEU A 159 10.40 9.03 23.00
C LEU A 159 9.39 8.95 24.15
N ALA A 160 9.30 9.97 25.01
CA ALA A 160 8.38 9.98 26.13
C ALA A 160 6.90 9.80 25.72
N PRO A 161 6.38 10.44 24.66
CA PRO A 161 4.98 10.27 24.24
C PRO A 161 4.63 8.84 23.82
N PHE A 162 5.61 8.06 23.36
CA PHE A 162 5.40 6.65 23.00
C PHE A 162 5.40 5.71 24.21
N ARG A 163 6.00 6.14 25.33
CA ARG A 163 6.12 5.35 26.55
C ARG A 163 5.01 5.61 27.54
N ASP A 164 4.62 6.88 27.67
CA ASP A 164 3.59 7.33 28.60
C ASP A 164 2.60 8.25 27.86
N PRO A 165 1.42 7.72 27.46
CA PRO A 165 0.41 8.50 26.75
C PRO A 165 -0.15 9.69 27.55
N ALA A 166 -0.15 9.62 28.89
CA ALA A 166 -0.56 10.72 29.77
C ALA A 166 0.61 11.64 30.15
N GLY A 167 1.82 11.31 29.69
CA GLY A 167 3.06 12.01 29.99
C GLY A 167 3.18 13.35 29.29
N THR A 168 4.40 13.87 29.23
CA THR A 168 4.69 15.17 28.61
C THR A 168 4.69 15.05 27.08
N VAL A 169 3.91 15.90 26.40
CA VAL A 169 3.95 16.08 24.94
C VAL A 169 4.44 17.49 24.62
N CYS A 170 5.38 17.61 23.68
CA CYS A 170 5.97 18.87 23.29
C CYS A 170 5.75 19.13 21.80
N SER A 171 5.51 20.39 21.44
CA SER A 171 5.62 20.85 20.06
C SER A 171 6.79 21.82 19.97
N ASN A 172 7.67 21.58 19.01
CA ASN A 172 8.77 22.48 18.66
C ASN A 172 9.04 22.37 17.16
N ASP A 173 9.79 23.34 16.64
CA ASP A 173 10.12 23.39 15.20
C ASP A 173 10.89 22.14 14.73
N THR A 174 11.66 21.50 15.62
CA THR A 174 12.41 20.29 15.30
C THR A 174 11.49 19.09 15.04
N ILE A 175 10.46 18.90 15.86
CA ILE A 175 9.46 17.82 15.72
C ILE A 175 8.64 18.06 14.46
N LEU A 176 8.18 19.31 14.24
CA LEU A 176 7.42 19.67 13.04
C LEU A 176 8.24 19.49 11.76
N THR A 177 9.51 19.91 11.78
CA THR A 177 10.44 19.70 10.67
C THR A 177 10.70 18.23 10.43
N GLY A 178 10.89 17.43 11.50
CA GLY A 178 11.03 15.98 11.39
C GLY A 178 9.81 15.34 10.72
N PHE A 179 8.60 15.68 11.18
CA PHE A 179 7.36 15.21 10.57
C PHE A 179 7.26 15.59 9.08
N LEU A 180 7.61 16.84 8.74
CA LEU A 180 7.63 17.32 7.35
C LEU A 180 8.65 16.56 6.48
N VAL A 181 9.86 16.29 6.98
CA VAL A 181 10.88 15.54 6.24
C VAL A 181 10.41 14.13 5.90
N TYR A 182 9.77 13.42 6.84
CA TYR A 182 9.22 12.09 6.58
C TYR A 182 8.09 12.13 5.53
N LEU A 183 7.24 13.16 5.55
CA LEU A 183 6.21 13.35 4.52
C LEU A 183 6.82 13.67 3.14
N LEU A 184 7.84 14.51 3.07
CA LEU A 184 8.51 14.79 1.80
C LEU A 184 9.26 13.57 1.26
N ALA A 185 9.81 12.72 2.13
CA ALA A 185 10.38 11.44 1.72
C ALA A 185 9.32 10.52 1.08
N LEU A 186 8.12 10.44 1.65
CA LEU A 186 7.01 9.74 1.01
C LEU A 186 6.63 10.39 -0.33
N GLN A 187 6.62 11.72 -0.41
CA GLN A 187 6.30 12.42 -1.65
C GLN A 187 7.24 12.03 -2.80
N VAL A 188 8.54 11.87 -2.53
CA VAL A 188 9.52 11.43 -3.53
C VAL A 188 9.13 10.05 -4.09
N ILE A 189 8.76 9.11 -3.21
CA ILE A 189 8.33 7.77 -3.62
C ILE A 189 7.05 7.85 -4.46
N MET A 190 6.09 8.69 -4.07
CA MET A 190 4.83 8.85 -4.78
C MET A 190 4.98 9.52 -6.15
N VAL A 191 5.93 10.46 -6.30
CA VAL A 191 6.29 11.04 -7.61
C VAL A 191 6.90 9.98 -8.53
N MET A 192 7.78 9.12 -8.01
CA MET A 192 8.32 7.99 -8.77
C MET A 192 7.20 7.05 -9.24
N TRP A 193 6.27 6.66 -8.37
CA TRP A 193 5.13 5.83 -8.77
C TRP A 193 4.20 6.52 -9.77
N PHE A 194 3.99 7.84 -9.63
CA PHE A 194 3.22 8.59 -10.61
C PHE A 194 3.87 8.56 -12.00
N ALA A 195 5.20 8.65 -12.08
CA ALA A 195 5.90 8.47 -13.34
C ALA A 195 5.67 7.08 -13.96
N LEU A 196 5.60 6.02 -13.14
CA LEU A 196 5.23 4.68 -13.61
C LEU A 196 3.78 4.61 -14.10
N ILE A 197 2.85 5.25 -13.39
CA ILE A 197 1.43 5.33 -13.79
C ILE A 197 1.29 6.04 -15.14
N ILE A 198 2.01 7.15 -15.34
CA ILE A 198 2.03 7.87 -16.63
C ILE A 198 2.58 6.99 -17.74
N ARG A 199 3.67 6.24 -17.48
CA ARG A 199 4.23 5.30 -18.47
C ARG A 199 3.21 4.25 -18.90
N VAL A 200 2.48 3.66 -17.95
CA VAL A 200 1.40 2.70 -18.25
C VAL A 200 0.29 3.39 -19.04
N ALA A 201 -0.13 4.59 -18.65
CA ALA A 201 -1.16 5.33 -19.37
C ALA A 201 -0.77 5.62 -20.83
N ILE A 202 0.48 5.99 -21.09
CA ILE A 202 0.99 6.19 -22.46
C ILE A 202 0.98 4.87 -23.23
N LYS A 203 1.37 3.74 -22.61
CA LYS A 203 1.33 2.41 -23.23
C LYS A 203 -0.10 2.02 -23.61
N VAL A 204 -1.07 2.28 -22.73
CA VAL A 204 -2.51 2.05 -22.98
C VAL A 204 -3.03 2.92 -24.13
N LEU A 205 -2.69 4.21 -24.16
CA LEU A 205 -3.11 5.12 -25.24
C LEU A 205 -2.50 4.76 -26.60
N LYS A 206 -1.33 4.11 -26.62
CA LYS A 206 -0.70 3.60 -27.84
C LYS A 206 -1.30 2.28 -28.34
N GLY A 207 -2.27 1.71 -27.63
CA GLY A 207 -2.98 0.49 -28.02
C GLY A 207 -2.40 -0.81 -27.46
N SER A 208 -1.39 -0.74 -26.58
CA SER A 208 -0.89 -1.91 -25.83
C SER A 208 -1.71 -2.11 -24.55
N GLY A 209 -1.79 -3.35 -24.05
CA GLY A 209 -2.51 -3.65 -22.80
C GLY A 209 -1.93 -2.92 -21.57
N ALA A 210 -2.75 -2.76 -20.53
CA ALA A 210 -2.36 -2.19 -19.23
C ALA A 210 -1.54 -3.20 -18.38
N GLU A 211 -0.45 -3.70 -18.95
CA GLU A 211 0.44 -4.68 -18.31
C GLU A 211 1.26 -4.05 -17.19
N ASP A 212 1.55 -4.84 -16.15
CA ASP A 212 2.27 -4.38 -14.97
C ASP A 212 3.80 -4.30 -15.24
N VAL A 213 4.31 -3.08 -15.44
CA VAL A 213 5.75 -2.81 -15.69
C VAL A 213 6.64 -3.22 -14.50
N ARG A 214 6.08 -3.51 -13.32
CA ARG A 214 6.84 -3.88 -12.12
C ARG A 214 7.28 -5.34 -12.11
N SER A 215 6.61 -6.22 -12.87
CA SER A 215 6.91 -7.66 -12.92
C SER A 215 7.82 -8.07 -14.06
N ASP A 216 8.12 -7.17 -15.00
CA ASP A 216 8.83 -7.57 -16.21
C ASP A 216 10.31 -7.88 -15.90
N SER A 217 10.75 -9.11 -16.19
CA SER A 217 12.07 -9.61 -15.80
C SER A 217 13.21 -9.13 -16.69
N GLU A 218 12.95 -8.57 -17.87
CA GLU A 218 13.99 -8.24 -18.83
C GLU A 218 14.29 -6.73 -18.82
N MET A 219 15.58 -6.41 -18.72
CA MET A 219 16.11 -5.08 -18.97
C MET A 219 16.06 -4.86 -20.48
N GLU A 220 15.06 -4.14 -20.98
CA GLU A 220 15.09 -3.63 -22.36
C GLU A 220 16.13 -2.50 -22.43
N GLU A 221 17.41 -2.88 -22.54
CA GLU A 221 18.42 -2.01 -23.14
C GLU A 221 18.05 -1.82 -24.61
N GLU A 222 17.97 -0.56 -25.05
CA GLU A 222 17.84 -0.20 -26.46
C GLU A 222 19.05 -0.74 -27.25
N VAL A 223 18.92 -1.94 -27.85
CA VAL A 223 19.81 -2.38 -28.94
C VAL A 223 18.99 -3.13 -30.00
N ALA A 224 18.82 -2.43 -31.12
CA ALA A 224 18.59 -2.88 -32.50
C ALA A 224 18.13 -4.34 -32.77
N GLU A 225 16.95 -4.44 -33.39
CA GLU A 225 16.58 -5.34 -34.50
C GLU A 225 17.31 -6.70 -34.59
N TYR A 226 16.71 -7.73 -33.98
CA TYR A 226 16.67 -9.06 -34.60
C TYR A 226 15.41 -9.80 -34.13
N ALA A 227 14.54 -10.13 -35.08
CA ALA A 227 13.28 -10.83 -34.82
C ALA A 227 13.53 -12.17 -34.12
N ARG A 228 13.06 -12.30 -32.88
CA ARG A 228 12.94 -13.56 -32.15
C ARG A 228 11.46 -13.98 -32.22
N PRO A 229 11.12 -15.22 -32.61
CA PRO A 229 9.72 -15.62 -32.74
C PRO A 229 9.02 -15.53 -31.38
N GLU A 230 7.88 -14.85 -31.33
CA GLU A 230 7.05 -14.73 -30.13
C GLU A 230 6.60 -16.11 -29.65
N PRO A 231 6.69 -16.43 -28.34
CA PRO A 231 6.01 -17.59 -27.80
C PRO A 231 4.50 -17.32 -27.87
N ILE A 232 3.77 -18.21 -28.54
CA ILE A 232 2.30 -18.16 -28.59
C ILE A 232 1.78 -18.36 -27.16
N GLU A 233 1.38 -17.28 -26.50
CA GLU A 233 0.58 -17.36 -25.28
C GLU A 233 -0.81 -17.86 -25.66
N GLN A 234 -1.05 -19.15 -25.42
CA GLN A 234 -2.38 -19.71 -25.52
C GLN A 234 -3.19 -19.24 -24.30
N GLU A 235 -3.86 -18.10 -24.46
CA GLU A 235 -4.98 -17.69 -23.61
C GLU A 235 -6.00 -18.85 -23.56
N VAL A 236 -6.01 -19.60 -22.46
CA VAL A 236 -7.02 -20.63 -22.23
C VAL A 236 -8.32 -19.91 -21.87
N GLY A 237 -9.05 -19.50 -22.91
CA GLY A 237 -10.35 -18.89 -22.77
C GLY A 237 -11.29 -19.76 -21.94
N VAL A 238 -11.91 -19.15 -20.94
CA VAL A 238 -12.91 -19.75 -20.03
C VAL A 238 -14.16 -20.25 -20.79
N GLU A 239 -14.26 -20.02 -22.09
CA GLU A 239 -15.33 -20.53 -22.96
C GLU A 239 -15.21 -22.04 -23.29
N GLY A 240 -14.12 -22.71 -22.89
CA GLY A 240 -13.93 -24.16 -23.09
C GLY A 240 -14.47 -25.07 -21.98
N ILE A 241 -15.02 -24.52 -20.90
CA ILE A 241 -15.48 -25.36 -19.77
C ILE A 241 -16.89 -25.90 -20.07
N ASP A 242 -16.97 -27.03 -20.80
CA ASP A 242 -18.23 -27.76 -20.96
C ASP A 242 -18.64 -28.43 -19.64
N LEU A 243 -19.31 -27.66 -18.79
CA LEU A 243 -19.90 -28.12 -17.52
C LEU A 243 -20.91 -29.27 -17.70
N LYS A 244 -21.44 -29.53 -18.92
CA LYS A 244 -22.31 -30.69 -19.18
C LYS A 244 -21.58 -32.02 -19.23
N GLN A 245 -20.25 -32.04 -19.35
CA GLN A 245 -19.47 -33.28 -19.28
C GLN A 245 -19.27 -33.76 -17.84
N TRP A 246 -19.30 -32.84 -16.86
CA TRP A 246 -19.21 -33.18 -15.44
C TRP A 246 -20.51 -33.79 -14.90
N GLU A 247 -21.68 -33.29 -15.34
CA GLU A 247 -22.99 -33.90 -15.02
C GLU A 247 -23.16 -35.31 -15.61
N ARG A 248 -22.52 -35.62 -16.74
CA ARG A 248 -22.55 -36.98 -17.31
C ARG A 248 -21.74 -37.99 -16.49
N ARG A 249 -20.82 -37.56 -15.62
CA ARG A 249 -20.00 -38.45 -14.78
C ARG A 249 -20.63 -38.76 -13.42
N THR A 250 -21.57 -37.96 -12.93
CA THR A 250 -22.25 -38.18 -11.65
C THR A 250 -23.46 -39.13 -11.72
N GLY A 251 -23.86 -39.55 -12.94
CA GLY A 251 -24.96 -40.49 -13.17
C GLY A 251 -24.62 -41.98 -13.06
N ALA A 252 -23.35 -42.36 -12.93
CA ALA A 252 -22.96 -43.76 -12.81
C ALA A 252 -22.93 -44.22 -11.34
N LYS A 253 -24.01 -44.84 -10.87
CA LYS A 253 -24.04 -45.59 -9.61
C LYS A 253 -22.98 -46.69 -9.66
N ARG A 254 -21.82 -46.49 -9.02
CA ARG A 254 -20.85 -47.55 -8.75
C ARG A 254 -20.81 -47.83 -7.25
N ALA A 255 -21.09 -49.09 -6.92
CA ALA A 255 -21.16 -49.61 -5.57
C ALA A 255 -19.89 -49.33 -4.76
N THR A 256 -20.10 -48.97 -3.50
CA THR A 256 -19.11 -48.85 -2.44
C THR A 256 -18.32 -50.16 -2.27
N SER A 257 -17.00 -50.07 -2.42
CA SER A 257 -16.05 -51.04 -1.88
C SER A 257 -14.85 -50.28 -1.33
N SER A 258 -14.63 -50.43 -0.02
CA SER A 258 -13.50 -49.89 0.72
C SER A 258 -12.27 -50.78 0.54
N THR A 259 -11.20 -50.26 -0.05
CA THR A 259 -9.85 -50.85 0.12
C THR A 259 -8.76 -49.79 -0.04
N GLY A 260 -8.04 -49.55 1.06
CA GLY A 260 -6.58 -49.54 1.13
C GLY A 260 -5.80 -48.56 0.26
N ILE A 261 -5.14 -47.61 0.92
CA ILE A 261 -3.95 -46.93 0.40
C ILE A 261 -2.87 -47.98 0.11
N THR A 262 -2.47 -48.09 -1.16
CA THR A 262 -1.22 -48.70 -1.59
C THR A 262 -0.48 -47.70 -2.46
N LEU A 263 0.70 -47.28 -2.00
CA LEU A 263 1.65 -46.47 -2.77
C LEU A 263 2.61 -47.41 -3.50
N PRO A 264 2.61 -47.49 -4.85
CA PRO A 264 3.75 -48.01 -5.60
C PRO A 264 4.73 -46.87 -5.85
N GLY A 265 5.96 -47.06 -5.38
CA GLY A 265 6.99 -46.04 -5.35
C GLY A 265 7.53 -45.59 -6.71
N HIS A 266 8.08 -44.37 -6.66
CA HIS A 266 9.21 -43.84 -7.44
C HIS A 266 9.07 -43.66 -8.97
N SER A 267 8.08 -44.25 -9.64
CA SER A 267 7.80 -43.99 -11.06
C SER A 267 7.06 -42.68 -11.27
N ASP A 268 6.06 -42.40 -10.43
CA ASP A 268 5.15 -41.25 -10.60
C ASP A 268 5.84 -39.89 -10.37
N ARG A 269 6.96 -39.86 -9.63
CA ARG A 269 7.72 -38.62 -9.44
C ARG A 269 8.33 -38.14 -10.75
N LYS A 270 8.81 -39.05 -11.60
CA LYS A 270 9.39 -38.69 -12.91
C LYS A 270 8.29 -38.28 -13.89
N GLU A 271 7.13 -38.92 -13.85
CA GLU A 271 5.99 -38.55 -14.70
C GLU A 271 5.37 -37.19 -14.28
N LEU A 272 5.30 -36.91 -12.98
CA LEU A 272 4.86 -35.61 -12.45
C LEU A 272 5.85 -34.48 -12.80
N LEU A 273 7.16 -34.73 -12.74
CA LEU A 273 8.17 -33.75 -13.14
C LEU A 273 8.16 -33.48 -14.65
N ASN A 274 7.90 -34.51 -15.47
CA ASN A 274 7.74 -34.36 -16.92
C ASN A 274 6.49 -33.54 -17.29
N ARG A 275 5.42 -33.62 -16.49
CA ARG A 275 4.20 -32.81 -16.69
C ARG A 275 4.35 -31.34 -16.26
N ILE A 276 5.31 -31.03 -15.40
CA ILE A 276 5.54 -29.66 -14.88
C ILE A 276 6.66 -28.94 -15.66
N GLY A 277 7.34 -29.61 -16.61
CA GLY A 277 8.31 -28.98 -17.50
C GLY A 277 9.58 -28.46 -16.82
N CYS A 278 9.90 -28.95 -15.61
CA CYS A 278 11.07 -28.53 -14.84
C CYS A 278 12.27 -29.49 -14.99
N GLU A 279 12.67 -29.83 -16.21
CA GLU A 279 14.00 -30.38 -16.47
C GLU A 279 14.84 -29.32 -17.19
N LYS A 280 15.66 -28.59 -16.42
CA LYS A 280 16.79 -27.85 -16.98
C LYS A 280 17.81 -28.89 -17.44
N GLN A 281 18.03 -29.00 -18.75
CA GLN A 281 19.27 -29.57 -19.27
C GLN A 281 20.43 -28.72 -18.74
N ILE A 282 21.27 -29.34 -17.92
CA ILE A 282 22.62 -28.86 -17.63
C ILE A 282 23.52 -29.69 -18.54
N ASP A 283 24.03 -29.05 -19.60
CA ASP A 283 25.35 -29.36 -20.16
C ASP A 283 26.31 -28.25 -19.70
#